data_AF-A0A2V5U8J8-F1
#
_entry.id   AF-A0A2V5U8J8-F1
#
_cell.length_a   1.000
_cell.length_b   1.000
_cell.length_c   1.000
_cell.angle_alpha   90.00
_cell.angle_beta   90.00
_cell.angle_gamma   90.00
#
_symmetry.space_group_name_H-M   'P 1'
#
loop_
_entity.id
_entity.type
_entity.pdbx_description
1 polymer ?
#
loop_
_entity_poly.entity_id
_entity_poly.type
_entity_poly.pdbx_seq_one_letter_code
_entity_poly.pdbx_strand_id
1 'polypeptide(L)'
;MHYTQVQPPIAYWSTVGWLIDTTLLRGIDVGSAQTMHLAAWWLHAVLVAAFFATIPVNRFLHVITGPLNIAVRPERPMGTLVPLKMEEVEQTGRTGVHELADFNRQQLLSLDSCMECGRCEDACPATATGKPLSPKAVVIDLRNLMSLGGEDVHRTIHDETLWACTMCQGARRSDQRHAARSDRRRKTFRATSESVTTDW
;
A
#
# COMPACT_ATOMS: atom_id res chain seq x y z
N MET A 1 22.03 -7.52 -44.59
CA MET A 1 22.81 -7.76 -43.36
C MET A 1 21.85 -7.79 -42.19
N HIS A 2 21.67 -8.96 -41.58
CA HIS A 2 20.85 -9.15 -40.38
C HIS A 2 21.68 -8.75 -39.15
N TYR A 3 21.36 -7.61 -38.54
CA TYR A 3 22.05 -7.11 -37.34
C TYR A 3 21.76 -7.94 -36.07
N THR A 4 20.84 -8.89 -36.13
CA THR A 4 20.34 -9.67 -34.99
C THR A 4 21.19 -10.89 -34.63
N GLN A 5 22.33 -11.12 -35.30
CA GLN A 5 23.19 -12.30 -35.09
C GLN A 5 24.66 -11.98 -34.82
N VAL A 6 25.04 -10.70 -34.72
CA VAL A 6 26.43 -10.33 -34.36
C VAL A 6 26.54 -10.32 -32.84
N GLN A 7 27.18 -11.35 -32.29
CA GLN A 7 27.45 -11.43 -30.85
C GLN A 7 28.53 -10.39 -30.48
N PRO A 8 28.22 -9.40 -29.62
CA PRO A 8 29.24 -8.49 -29.12
C PRO A 8 30.23 -9.27 -28.25
N PRO A 9 31.51 -8.86 -28.19
CA PRO A 9 32.53 -9.55 -27.40
C PRO A 9 32.21 -9.62 -25.91
N ILE A 10 31.25 -8.83 -25.40
CA ILE A 10 30.81 -8.87 -24.00
C ILE A 10 29.63 -9.82 -23.73
N ALA A 11 29.10 -10.53 -24.73
CA ALA A 11 27.88 -11.32 -24.59
C ALA A 11 27.98 -12.41 -23.50
N TYR A 12 29.16 -12.97 -23.27
CA TYR A 12 29.39 -14.00 -22.25
C TYR A 12 29.22 -13.50 -20.80
N TRP A 13 29.24 -12.18 -20.56
CA TRP A 13 28.96 -11.60 -19.24
C TRP A 13 27.45 -11.63 -18.90
N SER A 14 26.58 -11.73 -19.90
CA SER A 14 25.15 -11.96 -19.70
C SER A 14 24.86 -13.46 -19.76
N THR A 15 25.17 -14.18 -18.68
CA THR A 15 25.07 -15.65 -18.63
C THR A 15 23.71 -16.16 -19.11
N VAL A 16 22.62 -15.48 -18.70
CA VAL A 16 21.25 -15.85 -19.09
C VAL A 16 20.99 -15.53 -20.57
N GLY A 17 21.37 -14.34 -21.03
CA GLY A 17 21.18 -13.95 -22.43
C GLY A 17 21.98 -14.81 -23.41
N TRP A 18 23.22 -15.11 -23.05
CA TRP A 18 24.10 -16.01 -23.80
C TRP A 18 23.58 -17.45 -23.82
N LEU A 19 23.04 -17.95 -22.71
CA LEU A 19 22.43 -19.28 -22.67
C LEU A 19 21.18 -19.36 -23.57
N ILE A 20 20.31 -18.35 -23.52
CA ILE A 20 19.12 -18.28 -24.38
C ILE A 20 19.52 -18.17 -25.85
N ASP A 21 20.54 -17.36 -26.18
CA ASP A 21 21.07 -17.27 -27.54
C ASP A 21 21.57 -18.64 -28.03
N THR A 22 22.50 -19.23 -27.28
CA THR A 22 23.18 -20.48 -27.65
C THR A 22 22.23 -21.67 -27.77
N THR A 23 21.22 -21.76 -26.90
CA THR A 23 20.33 -22.92 -26.83
C THR A 23 19.09 -22.79 -27.69
N LEU A 24 18.54 -21.57 -27.80
CA LEU A 24 17.23 -21.35 -28.40
C LEU A 24 17.31 -20.55 -29.70
N LEU A 25 18.11 -19.48 -29.77
CA LEU A 25 18.03 -18.47 -30.84
C LEU A 25 19.04 -18.64 -31.99
N ARG A 26 20.06 -19.50 -31.83
CA ARG A 26 21.07 -19.74 -32.87
C ARG A 26 20.52 -20.54 -34.05
N GLY A 27 20.74 -20.03 -35.27
CA GLY A 27 20.41 -20.74 -36.50
C GLY A 27 18.91 -20.78 -36.85
N ILE A 28 18.09 -19.99 -36.17
CA ILE A 28 16.66 -19.86 -36.50
C ILE A 28 16.49 -19.08 -37.82
N ASP A 29 15.59 -19.56 -38.68
CA ASP A 29 15.14 -18.84 -39.87
C ASP A 29 14.40 -17.52 -39.55
N VAL A 30 14.46 -16.55 -40.47
CA VAL A 30 13.85 -15.22 -40.30
C VAL A 30 12.33 -15.31 -40.06
N GLY A 31 11.63 -16.23 -40.73
CA GLY A 31 10.19 -16.41 -40.55
C GLY A 31 9.84 -16.94 -39.16
N SER A 32 10.66 -17.85 -38.63
CA SER A 32 10.51 -18.35 -37.25
C SER A 32 10.83 -17.26 -36.21
N ALA A 33 11.85 -16.43 -36.45
CA ALA A 33 12.16 -15.31 -35.56
C ALA A 33 11.04 -14.25 -35.53
N GLN A 34 10.41 -13.96 -36.68
CA GLN A 34 9.28 -13.03 -36.76
C GLN A 34 8.04 -13.54 -36.00
N THR A 35 7.73 -14.83 -36.13
CA THR A 35 6.60 -15.43 -35.39
C THR A 35 6.84 -15.45 -33.89
N MET A 36 8.05 -15.80 -33.43
CA MET A 36 8.43 -15.71 -32.03
C MET A 36 8.33 -14.28 -31.49
N HIS A 37 8.76 -13.28 -32.27
CA HIS A 37 8.63 -11.88 -31.90
C HIS A 37 7.16 -11.46 -31.75
N LEU A 38 6.31 -11.81 -32.72
CA LEU A 38 4.88 -11.50 -32.67
C LEU A 38 4.21 -12.16 -31.46
N ALA A 39 4.55 -13.42 -31.17
CA ALA A 39 4.05 -14.14 -30.00
C ALA A 39 4.51 -13.49 -28.68
N ALA A 40 5.80 -13.15 -28.57
CA ALA A 40 6.35 -12.47 -27.40
C ALA A 40 5.73 -11.08 -27.20
N TRP A 41 5.49 -10.36 -28.29
CA TRP A 41 4.83 -9.05 -28.27
C TRP A 41 3.40 -9.16 -27.74
N TRP A 42 2.59 -10.11 -28.25
CA TRP A 42 1.24 -10.33 -27.76
C TRP A 42 1.21 -10.83 -26.32
N LEU A 43 2.10 -11.77 -25.96
CA LEU A 43 2.26 -12.24 -24.59
C LEU A 43 2.56 -11.07 -23.64
N HIS A 44 3.51 -10.22 -24.00
CA HIS A 44 3.85 -9.04 -23.21
C HIS A 44 2.67 -8.07 -23.10
N ALA A 45 1.99 -7.78 -24.21
CA ALA A 45 0.82 -6.90 -24.23
C ALA A 45 -0.30 -7.42 -23.31
N VAL A 46 -0.58 -8.72 -23.33
CA VAL A 46 -1.59 -9.36 -22.47
C VAL A 46 -1.15 -9.33 -21.01
N LEU A 47 0.12 -9.62 -20.70
CA LEU A 47 0.64 -9.55 -19.32
C LEU A 47 0.57 -8.13 -18.77
N VAL A 48 0.91 -7.12 -19.57
CA VAL A 48 0.81 -5.72 -19.18
C VAL A 48 -0.66 -5.33 -18.97
N ALA A 49 -1.56 -5.70 -19.88
CA ALA A 49 -2.99 -5.43 -19.73
C ALA A 49 -3.57 -6.09 -18.47
N ALA A 50 -3.21 -7.35 -18.19
CA ALA A 50 -3.61 -8.06 -16.99
C ALA A 50 -3.03 -7.42 -15.72
N PHE A 51 -1.77 -6.98 -15.76
CA PHE A 51 -1.17 -6.24 -14.66
C PHE A 51 -1.98 -4.98 -14.34
N PHE A 52 -2.25 -4.12 -15.33
CA PHE A 52 -3.07 -2.92 -15.12
C PHE A 52 -4.49 -3.22 -14.63
N ALA A 53 -5.14 -4.25 -15.18
CA ALA A 53 -6.47 -4.66 -14.74
C ALA A 53 -6.52 -5.15 -13.29
N THR A 54 -5.42 -5.73 -12.77
CA THR A 54 -5.36 -6.24 -11.38
C THR A 54 -4.90 -5.21 -10.36
N ILE A 55 -4.39 -4.03 -10.78
CA ILE A 55 -3.94 -2.96 -9.87
C ILE A 55 -5.01 -2.57 -8.83
N PRO A 56 -6.29 -2.35 -9.17
CA PRO A 56 -7.29 -1.89 -8.20
C PRO A 56 -7.61 -2.92 -7.12
N VAL A 57 -7.51 -4.21 -7.46
CA VAL A 57 -7.86 -5.31 -6.54
C VAL A 57 -6.68 -5.70 -5.66
N ASN A 58 -5.46 -5.53 -6.15
CA ASN A 58 -4.27 -5.99 -5.47
C ASN A 58 -3.61 -4.91 -4.59
N ARG A 59 -2.62 -5.34 -3.80
CA ARG A 59 -1.84 -4.51 -2.89
C ARG A 59 -1.02 -3.41 -3.58
N PHE A 60 -0.88 -3.46 -4.90
CA PHE A 60 -0.17 -2.43 -5.68
C PHE A 60 -0.83 -1.06 -5.58
N LEU A 61 -2.12 -0.99 -5.30
CA LEU A 61 -2.83 0.27 -5.08
C LEU A 61 -2.17 1.13 -3.98
N HIS A 62 -1.57 0.50 -2.96
CA HIS A 62 -0.86 1.19 -1.87
C HIS A 62 0.24 2.14 -2.38
N VAL A 63 0.94 1.78 -3.46
CA VAL A 63 2.03 2.60 -4.01
C VAL A 63 1.53 4.00 -4.41
N ILE A 64 0.25 4.09 -4.78
CA ILE A 64 -0.42 5.33 -5.17
C ILE A 64 -1.16 5.94 -3.97
N THR A 65 -1.98 5.15 -3.28
CA THR A 65 -2.86 5.65 -2.21
C THR A 65 -2.09 6.04 -0.95
N GLY A 66 -0.95 5.41 -0.65
CA GLY A 66 -0.10 5.72 0.49
C GLY A 66 0.44 7.15 0.45
N PRO A 67 1.21 7.55 -0.59
CA PRO A 67 1.68 8.92 -0.74
C PRO A 67 0.56 9.95 -0.81
N LEU A 68 -0.54 9.63 -1.52
CA LEU A 68 -1.68 10.53 -1.62
C LEU A 68 -2.33 10.76 -0.24
N ASN A 69 -2.51 9.71 0.56
CA ASN A 69 -3.07 9.82 1.90
C ASN A 69 -2.22 10.71 2.80
N ILE A 70 -0.88 10.60 2.67
CA ILE A 70 0.04 11.46 3.41
C ILE A 70 -0.08 12.93 2.95
N ALA A 71 -0.27 13.16 1.66
CA ALA A 71 -0.38 14.51 1.10
C ALA A 71 -1.69 15.21 1.50
N VAL A 72 -2.82 14.48 1.58
CA VAL A 72 -4.13 15.06 1.92
C VAL A 72 -4.46 15.02 3.41
N ARG A 73 -3.55 14.53 4.26
CA ARG A 73 -3.80 14.42 5.70
C ARG A 73 -3.99 15.81 6.33
N PRO A 74 -5.02 16.03 7.16
CA PRO A 74 -5.20 17.29 7.85
C PRO A 74 -4.16 17.48 8.96
N GLU A 75 -3.64 18.69 9.12
CA GLU A 75 -2.78 19.08 10.23
C GLU A 75 -3.62 19.27 11.49
N ARG A 76 -3.76 18.20 12.28
CA ARG A 76 -4.45 18.25 13.57
C ARG A 76 -3.66 17.51 14.65
N PRO A 77 -3.65 18.03 15.89
CA PRO A 77 -3.03 17.32 17.00
C PRO A 77 -3.69 15.95 17.18
N MET A 78 -2.87 14.96 17.51
CA MET A 78 -3.36 13.60 17.70
C MET A 78 -4.32 13.52 18.88
N GLY A 79 -5.43 12.78 18.71
CA GLY A 79 -6.40 12.55 19.78
C GLY A 79 -7.49 13.63 19.86
N THR A 80 -7.44 14.67 19.03
CA THR A 80 -8.56 15.60 18.88
C THR A 80 -9.74 14.89 18.23
N LEU A 81 -10.79 14.70 19.03
CA LEU A 81 -12.09 14.24 18.57
C LEU A 81 -12.83 15.40 17.92
N VAL A 82 -13.53 15.11 16.83
CA VAL A 82 -14.43 16.09 16.22
C VAL A 82 -15.69 16.14 17.11
N PRO A 83 -16.10 17.32 17.60
CA PRO A 83 -17.29 17.42 18.41
C PRO A 83 -18.52 17.02 17.58
N LEU A 84 -19.39 16.21 18.17
CA LEU A 84 -20.70 15.89 17.59
C LEU A 84 -21.64 17.08 17.81
N LYS A 85 -22.40 17.45 16.79
CA LYS A 85 -23.46 18.45 16.89
C LYS A 85 -24.67 17.78 17.53
N MET A 86 -25.02 18.18 18.75
CA MET A 86 -26.09 17.53 19.50
C MET A 86 -27.45 17.74 18.84
N GLU A 87 -27.65 18.87 18.16
CA GLU A 87 -28.87 19.18 17.42
C GLU A 87 -29.13 18.17 16.28
N GLU A 88 -28.06 17.67 15.65
CA GLU A 88 -28.16 16.66 14.58
C GLU A 88 -28.46 15.27 15.16
N VAL A 89 -27.87 14.95 16.30
CA VAL A 89 -28.13 13.69 17.02
C VAL A 89 -29.56 13.64 17.54
N GLU A 90 -30.10 14.73 18.08
CA GLU A 90 -31.49 14.81 18.56
C GLU A 90 -32.51 14.67 17.43
N GLN A 91 -32.20 15.18 16.24
CA GLN A 91 -33.09 15.10 15.07
C GLN A 91 -33.04 13.74 14.38
N THR A 92 -31.85 13.15 14.25
CA THR A 92 -31.64 11.94 13.44
C THR A 92 -31.54 10.66 14.28
N GLY A 93 -31.25 10.78 15.58
CA GLY A 93 -30.92 9.66 16.46
C GLY A 93 -29.62 8.92 16.10
N ARG A 94 -28.86 9.41 15.10
CA ARG A 94 -27.63 8.76 14.61
C ARG A 94 -26.42 9.33 15.33
N THR A 95 -25.46 8.47 15.66
CA THR A 95 -24.19 8.87 16.28
C THR A 95 -23.04 8.14 15.63
N GLY A 96 -21.99 8.87 15.24
CA GLY A 96 -20.83 8.27 14.59
C GLY A 96 -21.11 7.88 13.13
N VAL A 97 -20.60 6.74 12.71
CA VAL A 97 -20.63 6.27 11.31
C VAL A 97 -21.44 4.97 11.27
N HIS A 98 -22.50 4.95 10.46
CA HIS A 98 -23.31 3.76 10.23
C HIS A 98 -23.07 3.17 8.83
N GLU A 99 -22.80 4.03 7.86
CA GLU A 99 -22.62 3.66 6.46
C GLU A 99 -21.28 4.15 5.91
N LEU A 100 -20.82 3.56 4.80
CA LEU A 100 -19.60 4.00 4.14
C LEU A 100 -19.64 5.47 3.70
N ALA A 101 -20.83 5.98 3.36
CA ALA A 101 -21.04 7.36 2.95
C ALA A 101 -20.79 8.38 4.07
N ASP A 102 -20.84 7.94 5.34
CA ASP A 102 -20.59 8.81 6.49
C ASP A 102 -19.08 9.08 6.68
N PHE A 103 -18.20 8.33 6.02
CA PHE A 103 -16.76 8.59 6.04
C PHE A 103 -16.37 9.74 5.12
N ASN A 104 -15.43 10.56 5.58
CA ASN A 104 -14.82 11.57 4.72
C ASN A 104 -13.89 10.92 3.68
N ARG A 105 -13.63 11.63 2.58
CA ARG A 105 -12.78 11.14 1.48
C ARG A 105 -11.36 10.74 1.92
N GLN A 106 -10.80 11.44 2.91
CA GLN A 106 -9.47 11.13 3.45
C GLN A 106 -9.48 9.85 4.30
N GLN A 107 -10.56 9.56 5.01
CA GLN A 107 -10.76 8.32 5.76
C GLN A 107 -10.89 7.13 4.81
N LEU A 108 -11.71 7.25 3.76
CA LEU A 108 -11.83 6.22 2.72
C LEU A 108 -10.47 5.93 2.07
N LEU A 109 -9.74 6.99 1.68
CA LEU A 109 -8.39 6.86 1.14
C LEU A 109 -7.40 6.21 2.14
N SER A 110 -7.59 6.44 3.43
CA SER A 110 -6.77 5.79 4.46
C SER A 110 -7.01 4.29 4.52
N LEU A 111 -8.24 3.82 4.31
CA LEU A 111 -8.56 2.39 4.26
C LEU A 111 -7.84 1.70 3.10
N ASP A 112 -7.87 2.31 1.91
CA ASP A 112 -7.16 1.81 0.71
C ASP A 112 -5.64 1.89 0.80
N SER A 113 -5.11 2.72 1.71
CA SER A 113 -3.67 2.81 1.93
C SER A 113 -3.12 1.67 2.81
N CYS A 114 -3.95 0.75 3.30
CA CYS A 114 -3.48 -0.35 4.13
C CYS A 114 -2.71 -1.42 3.31
N MET A 115 -1.51 -1.83 3.78
CA MET A 115 -0.74 -2.96 3.21
C MET A 115 -0.92 -4.28 3.96
N GLU A 116 -1.81 -4.33 4.96
CA GLU A 116 -2.00 -5.53 5.81
C GLU A 116 -0.72 -5.95 6.57
N CYS A 117 0.21 -5.02 6.80
CA CYS A 117 1.54 -5.29 7.34
C CYS A 117 1.60 -5.71 8.82
N GLY A 118 0.49 -5.72 9.56
CA GLY A 118 0.43 -6.17 10.96
C GLY A 118 0.94 -5.17 12.01
N ARG A 119 1.65 -4.10 11.63
CA ARG A 119 2.29 -3.17 12.58
C ARG A 119 1.34 -2.46 13.55
N CYS A 120 0.08 -2.25 13.16
CA CYS A 120 -0.95 -1.68 14.04
C CYS A 120 -1.49 -2.70 15.05
N GLU A 121 -1.52 -3.97 14.65
CA GLU A 121 -1.98 -5.10 15.45
C GLU A 121 -0.95 -5.47 16.53
N ASP A 122 0.33 -5.59 16.15
CA ASP A 122 1.44 -5.89 17.07
C ASP A 122 1.60 -4.83 18.17
N ALA A 123 1.27 -3.57 17.86
CA ALA A 123 1.38 -2.45 18.78
C ALA A 123 0.15 -2.27 19.67
N CYS A 124 -0.92 -3.04 19.44
CA CYS A 124 -2.18 -2.91 20.16
C CYS A 124 -2.18 -3.76 21.44
N PRO A 125 -2.27 -3.16 22.64
CA PRO A 125 -2.31 -3.93 23.88
C PRO A 125 -3.60 -4.74 24.05
N ALA A 126 -4.72 -4.31 23.45
CA ALA A 126 -5.96 -5.08 23.46
C ALA A 126 -5.80 -6.40 22.69
N THR A 127 -5.19 -6.34 21.51
CA THR A 127 -4.89 -7.54 20.72
C THR A 127 -3.89 -8.44 21.46
N ALA A 128 -2.83 -7.85 22.04
CA ALA A 128 -1.82 -8.60 22.79
C ALA A 128 -2.38 -9.33 24.03
N THR A 129 -3.49 -8.84 24.60
CA THR A 129 -4.17 -9.47 25.75
C THR A 129 -5.27 -10.45 25.34
N GLY A 130 -5.40 -10.76 24.05
CA GLY A 130 -6.39 -11.72 23.54
C GLY A 130 -7.82 -11.20 23.52
N LYS A 131 -8.03 -9.87 23.62
CA LYS A 131 -9.36 -9.28 23.43
C LYS A 131 -9.81 -9.42 21.96
N PRO A 132 -11.13 -9.40 21.68
CA PRO A 132 -11.66 -9.54 20.31
C PRO A 132 -11.41 -8.31 19.41
N LEU A 133 -10.38 -7.51 19.67
CA LEU A 133 -10.01 -6.35 18.86
C LEU A 133 -8.74 -6.62 18.07
N SER A 134 -8.82 -6.54 16.74
CA SER A 134 -7.67 -6.36 15.85
C SER A 134 -7.85 -5.06 15.06
N PRO A 135 -7.03 -4.02 15.31
CA PRO A 135 -7.09 -2.78 14.54
C PRO A 135 -6.83 -3.01 13.05
N LYS A 136 -6.06 -4.06 12.70
CA LYS A 136 -5.81 -4.43 11.31
C LYS A 136 -7.06 -5.00 10.66
N ALA A 137 -7.74 -5.94 11.32
CA ALA A 137 -8.97 -6.54 10.81
C ALA A 137 -10.03 -5.48 10.55
N VAL A 138 -10.27 -4.58 11.51
CA VAL A 138 -11.22 -3.46 11.35
C VAL A 138 -10.96 -2.64 10.08
N VAL A 139 -9.71 -2.32 9.76
CA VAL A 139 -9.37 -1.56 8.54
C VAL A 139 -9.60 -2.38 7.27
N ILE A 140 -9.25 -3.66 7.29
CA ILE A 140 -9.44 -4.58 6.16
C ILE A 140 -10.93 -4.81 5.89
N ASP A 141 -11.72 -5.01 6.94
CA ASP A 141 -13.15 -5.28 6.83
C ASP A 141 -13.89 -4.07 6.24
N LEU A 142 -13.54 -2.85 6.67
CA LEU A 142 -14.07 -1.62 6.08
C LEU A 142 -13.65 -1.42 4.62
N ARG A 143 -12.41 -1.76 4.26
CA ARG A 143 -11.94 -1.70 2.86
C ARG A 143 -12.68 -2.71 1.98
N ASN A 144 -12.91 -3.92 2.49
CA ASN A 144 -13.65 -4.96 1.79
C ASN A 144 -15.12 -4.55 1.61
N LEU A 145 -15.72 -3.94 2.64
CA LEU A 145 -17.06 -3.37 2.56
C LEU A 145 -17.17 -2.36 1.41
N MET A 146 -16.16 -1.50 1.26
CA MET A 146 -16.08 -0.51 0.17
C MET A 146 -15.91 -1.15 -1.21
N SER A 147 -15.16 -2.25 -1.30
CA SER A 147 -14.93 -2.95 -2.57
C SER A 147 -16.16 -3.77 -3.01
N LEU A 148 -16.92 -4.30 -2.05
CA LEU A 148 -18.11 -5.13 -2.30
C LEU A 148 -19.41 -4.33 -2.40
N GLY A 149 -19.38 -3.03 -2.07
CA GLY A 149 -20.55 -2.14 -2.11
C GLY A 149 -21.57 -2.43 -1.00
N GLY A 150 -21.13 -2.93 0.16
CA GLY A 150 -22.03 -3.13 1.29
C GLY A 150 -22.29 -1.81 2.04
N GLU A 151 -23.50 -1.64 2.54
CA GLU A 151 -23.91 -0.37 3.18
C GLU A 151 -23.68 -0.35 4.70
N ASP A 152 -23.77 -1.49 5.39
CA ASP A 152 -23.86 -1.50 6.87
C ASP A 152 -22.53 -1.81 7.56
N VAL A 153 -21.98 -0.81 8.26
CA VAL A 153 -20.74 -0.91 9.03
C VAL A 153 -20.93 -1.75 10.30
N HIS A 154 -22.09 -1.67 10.96
CA HIS A 154 -22.36 -2.37 12.22
C HIS A 154 -22.49 -3.89 12.05
N ARG A 155 -22.95 -4.34 10.88
CA ARG A 155 -22.95 -5.78 10.56
C ARG A 155 -21.56 -6.31 10.27
N THR A 156 -20.65 -5.45 9.84
CA THR A 156 -19.29 -5.81 9.45
C THR A 156 -18.35 -5.83 10.65
N ILE A 157 -18.48 -4.84 11.53
CA ILE A 157 -17.68 -4.77 12.76
C ILE A 157 -18.60 -5.02 13.95
N HIS A 158 -18.39 -6.16 14.62
CA HIS A 158 -19.15 -6.49 15.83
C HIS A 158 -18.90 -5.49 16.97
N ASP A 159 -19.95 -5.21 17.74
CA ASP A 159 -19.90 -4.25 18.84
C ASP A 159 -18.83 -4.63 19.87
N GLU A 160 -18.68 -5.90 20.24
CA GLU A 160 -17.65 -6.34 21.21
C GLU A 160 -16.22 -6.00 20.75
N THR A 161 -15.98 -5.97 19.44
CA THR A 161 -14.70 -5.55 18.84
C THR A 161 -14.46 -4.08 19.13
N LEU A 162 -15.48 -3.23 18.93
CA LEU A 162 -15.40 -1.79 19.18
C LEU A 162 -15.25 -1.48 20.68
N TRP A 163 -16.02 -2.14 21.54
CA TRP A 163 -15.96 -1.96 22.99
C TRP A 163 -14.66 -2.45 23.62
N ALA A 164 -13.94 -3.35 22.96
CA ALA A 164 -12.60 -3.77 23.38
C ALA A 164 -11.53 -2.67 23.18
N CYS A 165 -11.82 -1.59 22.45
CA CYS A 165 -10.90 -0.48 22.23
C CYS A 165 -10.71 0.35 23.50
N THR A 166 -9.47 0.37 24.01
CA THR A 166 -9.11 1.13 25.23
C THR A 166 -8.59 2.54 24.95
N MET A 167 -8.66 3.02 23.69
CA MET A 167 -8.15 4.34 23.28
C MET A 167 -6.68 4.61 23.70
N CYS A 168 -5.88 3.56 23.83
CA CYS A 168 -4.47 3.62 24.29
C CYS A 168 -3.48 4.19 23.24
N GLN A 169 -3.95 4.45 22.02
CA GLN A 169 -3.15 4.98 20.89
C GLN A 169 -1.98 4.08 20.42
N GLY A 170 -1.90 2.82 20.84
CA GLY A 170 -0.82 1.89 20.48
C GLY A 170 -0.63 1.74 18.96
N ALA A 171 -1.72 1.43 18.25
CA ALA A 171 -1.74 1.36 16.79
C ALA A 171 -1.31 2.67 16.10
N ARG A 172 -1.61 3.83 16.69
CA ARG A 172 -1.20 5.15 16.14
C ARG A 172 0.28 5.44 16.36
N ARG A 173 0.84 5.01 17.50
CA ARG A 173 2.26 5.24 17.83
C ARG A 173 3.21 4.40 16.99
N SER A 174 2.80 3.21 16.54
CA SER A 174 3.65 2.39 15.68
C SER A 174 3.91 3.07 14.34
N ASP A 175 2.93 3.74 13.75
CA ASP A 175 3.10 4.52 12.52
C ASP A 175 4.13 5.66 12.68
N GLN A 176 4.04 6.43 13.76
CA GLN A 176 4.92 7.58 14.00
C GLN A 176 6.36 7.24 14.39
N ARG A 177 6.60 6.07 15.01
CA ARG A 177 7.98 5.68 15.36
C ARG A 177 8.88 5.58 14.13
N HIS A 178 8.34 5.30 12.93
CA HIS A 178 9.13 5.39 11.70
C HIS A 178 9.33 6.81 11.21
N ALA A 179 8.31 7.67 11.27
CA ALA A 179 8.43 9.09 10.90
C ALA A 179 9.45 9.82 11.80
N ALA A 180 9.38 9.63 13.11
CA ALA A 180 10.31 10.23 14.08
C ALA A 180 11.73 9.64 13.98
N ARG A 181 11.87 8.34 13.69
CA ARG A 181 13.18 7.69 13.47
C ARG A 181 13.80 8.09 12.13
N SER A 182 12.98 8.39 11.13
CA SER A 182 13.37 8.96 9.83
C SER A 182 13.85 10.40 9.99
N ASP A 183 13.10 11.25 10.69
CA ASP A 183 13.49 12.65 10.97
C ASP A 183 14.75 12.73 11.83
N ARG A 184 14.85 11.90 12.88
CA ARG A 184 16.08 11.80 13.68
C ARG A 184 17.28 11.36 12.83
N ARG A 185 17.12 10.35 11.96
CA ARG A 185 18.19 9.94 11.02
C ARG A 185 18.56 11.04 10.02
N ARG A 186 17.59 11.78 9.49
CA ARG A 186 17.83 12.90 8.58
C ARG A 186 18.60 14.03 9.28
N LYS A 187 18.23 14.37 10.51
CA LYS A 187 18.95 15.36 11.34
C LYS A 187 20.36 14.87 11.70
N THR A 188 20.53 13.59 12.01
CA THR A 188 21.85 13.00 12.29
C THR A 188 22.73 13.00 11.03
N PHE A 189 22.18 12.63 9.87
CA PHE A 189 22.89 12.64 8.58
C PHE A 189 23.30 14.06 8.16
N ARG A 190 22.41 15.05 8.35
CA ARG A 190 22.70 16.47 8.10
C ARG A 190 23.81 17.00 9.01
N ALA A 191 23.76 16.68 10.31
CA ALA A 191 24.80 17.06 11.24
C ALA A 191 26.16 16.43 10.88
N THR A 192 26.19 15.16 10.45
CA THR A 192 27.42 14.51 9.99
C THR A 192 27.92 15.05 8.65
N SER A 193 27.05 15.50 7.75
CA SER A 193 27.49 16.13 6.50
C SER A 193 28.05 17.53 6.72
N GLU A 194 27.48 18.29 7.66
CA GLU A 194 27.96 19.64 8.01
C GLU A 194 29.33 19.58 8.72
N SER A 195 29.58 18.60 9.58
CA SER A 195 30.90 18.41 10.22
C SER A 195 32.00 17.98 9.25
N VAL A 196 31.67 17.21 8.20
CA VAL A 196 32.65 16.78 7.18
C VAL A 196 33.04 17.91 6.24
N THR A 197 32.17 18.92 6.05
CA THR A 197 32.46 20.08 5.20
C THR A 197 33.28 21.19 5.89
N THR A 198 33.44 21.14 7.22
CA THR A 198 34.21 22.15 7.98
C THR A 198 35.64 21.72 8.33
N ASP A 199 36.04 20.50 7.96
CA ASP A 199 37.39 19.94 8.20
C ASP A 199 38.30 20.00 6.94
N TRP A 200 38.00 20.90 6.00
CA TRP A 200 38.86 21.26 4.86
C TRP A 200 39.25 22.73 4.88
#